data_AF-A0A962ZR23-F1
#
_entry.id   AF-A0A962ZR23-F1
#
_cell.length_a   1.000
_cell.length_b   1.000
_cell.length_c   1.000
_cell.angle_alpha   90.00
_cell.angle_beta   90.00
_cell.angle_gamma   90.00
#
_symmetry.space_group_name_H-M   'P 1'
#
loop_
_entity.id
_entity.type
_entity.pdbx_description
1 polymer ?
#
loop_
_entity_poly.entity_id
_entity_poly.type
_entity_poly.pdbx_seq_one_letter_code
_entity_poly.pdbx_strand_id
1 'polypeptide(L)'
;MGQFQRAGHMDVSNTVDVTDAANVQKVVGSLLLQRYSALNSVALQRLFVDFERLYGGRYPGFRACDIQYHNAQHVLDVTLAMARLLDGHAREHDASECLSADMALAGIATALFHDSGYIRRTRDTRHHNGAAYTRVHVSRGARFLRDFLPEAGLERIAPVCTRIIHYTGYEREPEEFVLEDPGEHLLGMLLGTADLMAQMADSNYLHKCREHLYQE
;
A
#
# COMPACT_ATOMS: atom_id res chain seq x y z
N MET A 1 33.14 9.28 11.68
CA MET A 1 31.99 8.35 11.52
C MET A 1 31.79 8.15 10.04
N GLY A 2 31.95 6.92 9.53
CA GLY A 2 31.66 6.63 8.13
C GLY A 2 30.15 6.79 7.90
N GLN A 3 29.75 7.55 6.89
CA GLN A 3 28.36 7.54 6.44
C GLN A 3 28.06 6.14 5.92
N PHE A 4 27.18 5.42 6.60
CA PHE A 4 26.62 4.19 6.05
C PHE A 4 25.83 4.57 4.80
N GLN A 5 26.29 4.13 3.63
CA GLN A 5 25.56 4.32 2.39
C GLN A 5 24.45 3.27 2.35
N ARG A 6 23.20 3.71 2.53
CA ARG A 6 22.01 2.86 2.35
C ARG A 6 21.88 2.50 0.87
N ALA A 7 21.62 1.23 0.58
CA ALA A 7 21.36 0.79 -0.78
C ALA A 7 19.94 1.15 -1.22
N GLY A 8 19.74 1.51 -2.49
CA GLY A 8 18.45 2.02 -2.98
C GLY A 8 17.28 1.03 -3.00
N HIS A 9 17.53 -0.26 -2.75
CA HIS A 9 16.50 -1.29 -2.59
C HIS A 9 16.17 -1.55 -1.12
N MET A 10 16.84 -0.89 -0.18
CA MET A 10 16.65 -1.09 1.26
C MET A 10 15.77 0.02 1.86
N ASP A 11 14.98 -0.34 2.87
CA ASP A 11 14.15 0.58 3.63
C ASP A 11 14.95 1.65 4.39
N VAL A 12 14.29 2.64 5.00
CA VAL A 12 14.92 3.72 5.78
C VAL A 12 15.88 3.29 6.89
N SER A 13 15.66 2.12 7.48
CA SER A 13 16.56 1.57 8.50
C SER A 13 17.76 0.80 7.92
N ASN A 14 17.79 0.58 6.60
CA ASN A 14 18.76 -0.25 5.89
C ASN A 14 18.80 -1.71 6.40
N THR A 15 17.63 -2.28 6.74
CA THR A 15 17.52 -3.65 7.29
C THR A 15 16.55 -4.56 6.53
N VAL A 16 15.63 -4.00 5.74
CA VAL A 16 14.63 -4.72 4.96
C VAL A 16 14.81 -4.39 3.48
N ASP A 17 14.89 -5.41 2.64
CA ASP A 17 14.90 -5.26 1.18
C ASP A 17 13.45 -5.04 0.70
N VAL A 18 13.14 -3.82 0.26
CA VAL A 18 11.81 -3.43 -0.25
C VAL A 18 11.61 -3.78 -1.72
N THR A 19 12.53 -4.54 -2.33
CA THR A 19 12.32 -5.19 -3.63
C THR A 19 11.95 -6.67 -3.50
N ASP A 20 12.02 -7.24 -2.29
CA ASP A 20 11.65 -8.61 -1.97
C ASP A 20 10.31 -8.65 -1.19
N ALA A 21 9.24 -8.99 -1.90
CA ALA A 21 7.90 -9.08 -1.32
C ALA A 21 7.80 -10.08 -0.17
N ALA A 22 8.55 -11.19 -0.21
CA ALA A 22 8.54 -12.20 0.85
C ALA A 22 9.27 -11.70 2.10
N ASN A 23 10.35 -10.93 1.93
CA ASN A 23 11.05 -10.28 3.04
C ASN A 23 10.12 -9.26 3.74
N VAL A 24 9.49 -8.37 2.97
CA VAL A 24 8.53 -7.39 3.51
C VAL A 24 7.34 -8.09 4.19
N GLN A 25 6.75 -9.12 3.56
CA GLN A 25 5.67 -9.90 4.16
C GLN A 25 6.05 -10.46 5.53
N LYS A 26 7.26 -11.03 5.65
CA LYS A 26 7.75 -11.60 6.91
C LYS A 26 7.87 -10.53 8.00
N VAL A 27 8.42 -9.36 7.68
CA VAL A 27 8.58 -8.26 8.63
C VAL A 27 7.23 -7.68 9.04
N VAL A 28 6.34 -7.41 8.07
CA VAL A 28 4.98 -6.92 8.32
C VAL A 28 4.21 -7.90 9.23
N GLY A 29 4.23 -9.20 8.90
CA GLY A 29 3.59 -10.22 9.73
C GLY A 29 4.16 -10.27 11.14
N SER A 30 5.49 -10.14 11.30
CA SER A 30 6.15 -10.15 12.60
C SER A 30 5.76 -8.96 13.47
N LEU A 31 5.64 -7.76 12.89
CA LEU A 31 5.21 -6.55 13.60
C LEU A 31 3.75 -6.67 14.02
N LEU A 32 2.87 -7.02 13.10
CA LEU A 32 1.42 -6.99 13.36
C LEU A 32 0.95 -8.14 14.26
N LEU A 33 1.51 -9.35 14.14
CA LEU A 33 1.13 -10.47 15.03
C LEU A 33 1.51 -10.23 16.49
N GLN A 34 2.48 -9.35 16.79
CA GLN A 34 2.81 -8.95 18.15
C GLN A 34 1.74 -8.05 18.79
N ARG A 35 0.94 -7.35 17.98
CA ARG A 35 -0.06 -6.38 18.44
C ARG A 35 -1.50 -6.87 18.27
N TYR A 36 -1.75 -7.57 17.18
CA TYR A 36 -3.07 -8.01 16.76
C TYR A 36 -3.14 -9.54 16.80
N SER A 37 -3.44 -10.11 17.96
CA SER A 37 -3.49 -11.58 18.16
C SER A 37 -4.54 -12.28 17.29
N ALA A 38 -5.59 -11.57 16.88
CA ALA A 38 -6.63 -12.06 15.98
C ALA A 38 -6.33 -11.81 14.48
N LEU A 39 -5.13 -11.33 14.13
CA LEU A 39 -4.77 -11.08 12.73
C LEU A 39 -4.78 -12.37 11.92
N ASN A 40 -5.51 -12.36 10.80
CA ASN A 40 -5.54 -13.47 9.88
C ASN A 40 -4.24 -13.53 9.05
N SER A 41 -3.26 -14.30 9.51
CA SER A 41 -1.96 -14.45 8.84
C SER A 41 -2.05 -15.10 7.46
N VAL A 42 -3.03 -15.99 7.24
CA VAL A 42 -3.28 -16.62 5.93
C VAL A 42 -3.76 -15.58 4.92
N ALA A 43 -4.68 -14.70 5.35
CA ALA A 43 -5.12 -13.58 4.52
C ALA A 43 -3.97 -12.62 4.20
N LEU A 44 -3.15 -12.28 5.20
CA LEU A 44 -1.98 -11.43 5.00
C LEU A 44 -1.03 -12.02 3.94
N GLN A 45 -0.69 -13.31 4.06
CA GLN A 45 0.14 -13.99 3.06
C GLN A 45 -0.51 -13.97 1.67
N ARG A 46 -1.83 -14.20 1.61
CA ARG A 46 -2.57 -14.19 0.34
C ARG A 46 -2.52 -12.83 -0.36
N LEU A 47 -2.63 -11.73 0.39
CA LEU A 47 -2.54 -10.37 -0.15
C LEU A 47 -1.19 -10.12 -0.84
N PHE A 48 -0.07 -10.53 -0.23
CA PHE A 48 1.25 -10.41 -0.84
C PHE A 48 1.40 -11.25 -2.12
N VAL A 49 0.90 -12.48 -2.12
CA VAL A 49 0.91 -13.35 -3.32
C VAL A 49 0.12 -12.71 -4.46
N ASP A 50 -1.07 -12.20 -4.18
CA ASP A 50 -1.90 -11.56 -5.22
C ASP A 50 -1.35 -10.19 -5.65
N PHE A 51 -0.68 -9.46 -4.77
CA PHE A 51 0.10 -8.26 -5.11
C PHE A 51 1.20 -8.58 -6.14
N GLU A 52 2.03 -9.59 -5.89
CA GLU A 52 3.08 -9.99 -6.83
C GLU A 52 2.51 -10.47 -8.17
N ARG A 53 1.38 -11.19 -8.14
CA ARG A 53 0.68 -11.59 -9.37
C ARG A 53 0.19 -10.36 -10.13
N LEU A 54 -0.37 -9.36 -9.46
CA LEU A 54 -0.90 -8.16 -10.09
C LEU A 54 0.22 -7.34 -10.73
N TYR A 55 1.22 -6.92 -9.94
CA TYR A 55 2.33 -6.11 -10.43
C TYR A 55 3.18 -6.85 -11.47
N GLY A 56 3.31 -8.16 -11.34
CA GLY A 56 4.01 -9.03 -12.30
C GLY A 56 3.20 -9.45 -13.54
N GLY A 57 1.95 -9.02 -13.69
CA GLY A 57 1.10 -9.33 -14.86
C GLY A 57 0.61 -10.78 -14.95
N ARG A 58 0.59 -11.50 -13.82
CA ARG A 58 0.07 -12.86 -13.67
C ARG A 58 -1.34 -12.90 -13.05
N TYR A 59 -1.89 -11.74 -12.69
CA TYR A 59 -3.27 -11.62 -12.19
C TYR A 59 -4.24 -11.53 -13.38
N PRO A 60 -5.31 -12.37 -13.44
CA PRO A 60 -6.18 -12.46 -14.61
C PRO A 60 -6.78 -11.11 -15.04
N GLY A 61 -6.67 -10.79 -16.32
CA GLY A 61 -7.27 -9.58 -16.90
C GLY A 61 -6.44 -8.30 -16.73
N PHE A 62 -5.24 -8.38 -16.14
CA PHE A 62 -4.32 -7.25 -15.96
C PHE A 62 -2.98 -7.48 -16.66
N ARG A 63 -2.34 -6.39 -17.07
CA ARG A 63 -0.97 -6.38 -17.59
C ARG A 63 0.03 -6.25 -16.43
N ALA A 64 1.30 -6.53 -16.69
CA ALA A 64 2.36 -6.16 -15.73
C ALA A 64 2.40 -4.64 -15.55
N CYS A 65 2.86 -4.20 -14.39
CA CYS A 65 3.10 -2.77 -14.12
C CYS A 65 4.13 -2.24 -15.13
N ASP A 66 3.79 -1.15 -15.80
CA ASP A 66 4.57 -0.55 -16.90
C ASP A 66 5.00 0.89 -16.62
N ILE A 67 5.03 1.26 -15.34
CA ILE A 67 5.51 2.55 -14.82
C ILE A 67 6.69 2.35 -13.87
N GLN A 68 7.54 3.36 -13.74
CA GLN A 68 8.87 3.26 -13.14
C GLN A 68 8.95 3.77 -11.69
N TYR A 69 8.10 4.73 -11.30
CA TYR A 69 8.01 5.35 -9.99
C TYR A 69 7.01 4.59 -9.11
N HIS A 70 5.72 4.57 -9.48
CA HIS A 70 4.67 3.87 -8.72
C HIS A 70 4.70 2.35 -9.02
N ASN A 71 5.87 1.76 -8.78
CA ASN A 71 6.19 0.37 -9.08
C ASN A 71 6.08 -0.52 -7.82
N ALA A 72 6.42 -1.80 -7.96
CA ALA A 72 6.34 -2.75 -6.85
C ALA A 72 7.23 -2.37 -5.64
N GLN A 73 8.41 -1.78 -5.88
CA GLN A 73 9.31 -1.36 -4.80
C GLN A 73 8.68 -0.24 -3.98
N HIS A 74 8.11 0.77 -4.62
CA HIS A 74 7.39 1.87 -3.94
C HIS A 74 6.31 1.31 -3.03
N VAL A 75 5.46 0.44 -3.58
CA VAL A 75 4.32 -0.14 -2.85
C VAL A 75 4.76 -0.99 -1.66
N LEU A 76 5.85 -1.76 -1.80
CA LEU A 76 6.41 -2.55 -0.70
C LEU A 76 6.99 -1.67 0.40
N ASP A 77 7.63 -0.55 0.06
CA ASP A 77 8.14 0.42 1.06
C ASP A 77 6.98 1.12 1.79
N VAL A 78 5.94 1.57 1.07
CA VAL A 78 4.69 2.09 1.66
C VAL A 78 4.04 1.07 2.58
N THR A 79 3.99 -0.20 2.18
CA THR A 79 3.39 -1.27 2.99
C THR A 79 4.17 -1.50 4.28
N LEU A 80 5.51 -1.46 4.22
CA LEU A 80 6.36 -1.55 5.40
C LEU A 80 6.20 -0.34 6.32
N ALA A 81 6.14 0.87 5.77
CA ALA A 81 5.88 2.09 6.51
C ALA A 81 4.52 2.03 7.21
N MET A 82 3.47 1.58 6.52
CA MET A 82 2.13 1.39 7.08
C MET A 82 2.14 0.41 8.26
N ALA A 83 2.82 -0.73 8.13
CA ALA A 83 2.93 -1.70 9.22
C ALA A 83 3.65 -1.14 10.45
N ARG A 84 4.69 -0.31 10.25
CA ARG A 84 5.42 0.37 11.34
C ARG A 84 4.58 1.44 12.02
N LEU A 85 3.77 2.18 11.26
CA LEU A 85 2.83 3.16 11.81
C LEU A 85 1.73 2.47 12.63
N LEU A 86 1.19 1.35 12.14
CA LEU A 86 0.22 0.53 12.87
C LEU A 86 0.82 -0.06 14.17
N ASP A 87 2.07 -0.55 14.13
CA ASP A 87 2.78 -1.04 15.33
C ASP A 87 3.02 0.10 16.33
N GLY A 88 3.51 1.25 15.86
CA GLY A 88 3.76 2.44 16.68
C GLY A 88 2.48 2.94 17.35
N HIS A 89 1.40 3.10 16.58
CA HIS A 89 0.11 3.53 17.11
C HIS A 89 -0.39 2.57 18.20
N ALA A 90 -0.37 1.26 17.95
CA ALA A 90 -0.82 0.25 18.92
C ALA A 90 0.07 0.14 20.17
N ARG A 91 1.30 0.64 20.14
CA ARG A 91 2.20 0.66 21.31
C ARG A 91 1.93 1.83 22.25
N GLU A 92 1.47 2.94 21.71
CA GLU A 92 1.27 4.19 22.44
C GLU A 92 -0.15 4.35 22.99
N HIS A 93 -1.06 3.41 22.69
CA HIS A 93 -2.48 3.48 23.06
C HIS A 93 -2.93 2.23 23.81
N ASP A 94 -3.98 2.37 24.62
CA ASP A 94 -4.60 1.24 25.29
C ASP A 94 -5.33 0.32 24.30
N ALA A 95 -5.54 -0.94 24.69
CA ALA A 95 -6.17 -1.94 23.82
C ALA A 95 -7.58 -1.55 23.33
N SER A 96 -8.31 -0.71 24.07
CA SER A 96 -9.64 -0.20 23.68
C SER A 96 -9.59 0.92 22.63
N GLU A 97 -8.45 1.57 22.47
CA GLU A 97 -8.22 2.66 21.52
C GLU A 97 -7.51 2.17 20.25
N CYS A 98 -6.92 0.97 20.32
CA CYS A 98 -6.29 0.32 19.18
C CYS A 98 -7.30 -0.08 18.11
N LEU A 99 -6.86 0.06 16.86
CA LEU A 99 -7.56 -0.49 15.70
C LEU A 99 -7.75 -2.01 15.85
N SER A 100 -8.84 -2.54 15.31
CA SER A 100 -9.04 -4.00 15.32
C SER A 100 -8.05 -4.72 14.40
N ALA A 101 -7.92 -6.04 14.56
CA ALA A 101 -7.11 -6.85 13.66
C ALA A 101 -7.59 -6.79 12.19
N ASP A 102 -8.89 -6.61 11.96
CA ASP A 102 -9.44 -6.39 10.61
C ASP A 102 -9.06 -5.04 10.04
N MET A 103 -9.05 -3.99 10.88
CA MET A 103 -8.62 -2.65 10.47
C MET A 103 -7.13 -2.63 10.14
N ALA A 104 -6.30 -3.32 10.92
CA ALA A 104 -4.88 -3.50 10.60
C ALA A 104 -4.70 -4.25 9.26
N LEU A 105 -5.45 -5.33 9.03
CA LEU A 105 -5.43 -6.06 7.77
C LEU A 105 -5.94 -5.20 6.59
N ALA A 106 -6.99 -4.40 6.80
CA ALA A 106 -7.52 -3.46 5.81
C ALA A 106 -6.49 -2.38 5.43
N GLY A 107 -5.74 -1.88 6.41
CA GLY A 107 -4.63 -0.95 6.18
C GLY A 107 -3.54 -1.55 5.30
N ILE A 108 -3.09 -2.76 5.62
CA ILE A 108 -2.08 -3.46 4.81
C ILE A 108 -2.59 -3.82 3.42
N ALA A 109 -3.83 -4.33 3.31
CA ALA A 109 -4.45 -4.61 2.02
C ALA A 109 -4.49 -3.35 1.17
N THR A 110 -4.90 -2.22 1.74
CA THR A 110 -4.97 -0.97 0.98
C THR A 110 -3.58 -0.45 0.61
N ALA A 111 -2.59 -0.53 1.49
CA ALA A 111 -1.21 -0.15 1.18
C ALA A 111 -0.63 -0.97 0.01
N LEU A 112 -0.85 -2.29 -0.03
CA LEU A 112 -0.39 -3.16 -1.13
C LEU A 112 -1.04 -2.83 -2.48
N PHE A 113 -2.22 -2.19 -2.48
CA PHE A 113 -3.01 -1.98 -3.69
C PHE A 113 -3.38 -0.51 -3.94
N HIS A 114 -2.82 0.45 -3.21
CA HIS A 114 -3.17 1.87 -3.36
C HIS A 114 -2.91 2.37 -4.79
N ASP A 115 -1.79 1.95 -5.37
CA ASP A 115 -1.40 2.25 -6.75
C ASP A 115 -1.85 1.22 -7.79
N SER A 116 -2.64 0.21 -7.41
CA SER A 116 -3.17 -0.79 -8.35
C SER A 116 -3.97 -0.16 -9.51
N GLY A 117 -4.46 1.06 -9.29
CA GLY A 117 -5.13 1.86 -10.30
C GLY A 117 -4.31 2.17 -11.54
N TYR A 118 -2.98 2.24 -11.45
CA TYR A 118 -2.13 2.44 -12.61
C TYR A 118 -2.10 1.22 -13.54
N ILE A 119 -2.29 0.02 -12.99
CA ILE A 119 -2.15 -1.23 -13.71
C ILE A 119 -3.26 -1.35 -14.75
N ARG A 120 -2.85 -1.53 -16.00
CA ARG A 120 -3.79 -1.60 -17.13
C ARG A 120 -4.47 -2.95 -17.21
N ARG A 121 -5.72 -2.96 -17.64
CA ARG A 121 -6.41 -4.19 -18.02
C ARG A 121 -5.87 -4.71 -19.36
N THR A 122 -5.88 -6.03 -19.57
CA THR A 122 -5.44 -6.61 -20.86
C THR A 122 -6.28 -6.13 -22.03
N ARG A 123 -7.59 -5.92 -21.80
CA ARG A 123 -8.56 -5.35 -22.74
C ARG A 123 -8.51 -3.84 -22.91
N ASP A 124 -7.60 -3.14 -22.21
CA ASP A 124 -7.46 -1.70 -22.33
C ASP A 124 -6.83 -1.33 -23.68
N THR A 125 -7.62 -0.68 -24.54
CA THR A 125 -7.20 -0.17 -25.85
C THR A 125 -7.06 1.35 -25.88
N ARG A 126 -7.33 2.04 -24.76
CA ARG A 126 -7.35 3.51 -24.69
C ARG A 126 -5.96 4.09 -24.49
N HIS A 127 -5.17 3.46 -23.63
CA HIS A 127 -3.83 3.93 -23.27
C HIS A 127 -2.81 2.79 -23.31
N HIS A 128 -1.59 3.11 -23.76
CA HIS A 128 -0.50 2.16 -23.93
C HIS A 128 0.45 2.08 -22.73
N ASN A 129 0.29 2.98 -21.75
CA ASN A 129 1.07 3.03 -20.51
C ASN A 129 0.15 3.41 -19.33
N GLY A 130 0.41 2.85 -18.15
CA GLY A 130 -0.38 3.08 -16.93
C GLY A 130 -0.40 4.53 -16.43
N ALA A 131 0.66 5.30 -16.69
CA ALA A 131 0.79 6.71 -16.32
C ALA A 131 -0.36 7.59 -16.84
N ALA A 132 -0.98 7.21 -17.97
CA ALA A 132 -2.16 7.91 -18.47
C ALA A 132 -3.36 7.92 -17.49
N TYR A 133 -3.31 7.11 -16.43
CA TYR A 133 -4.32 7.01 -15.39
C TYR A 133 -4.02 7.77 -14.10
N THR A 134 -2.92 8.54 -14.01
CA THR A 134 -2.52 9.33 -12.82
C THR A 134 -3.69 10.11 -12.20
N ARG A 135 -4.55 10.73 -13.02
CA ARG A 135 -5.68 11.56 -12.52
C ARG A 135 -6.87 10.78 -11.96
N VAL A 136 -6.89 9.45 -12.11
CA VAL A 136 -8.01 8.59 -11.72
C VAL A 136 -7.55 7.27 -11.11
N HIS A 137 -6.25 7.13 -10.79
CA HIS A 137 -5.67 5.87 -10.34
C HIS A 137 -6.29 5.45 -9.01
N VAL A 138 -6.49 6.38 -8.07
CA VAL A 138 -7.16 6.12 -6.78
C VAL A 138 -8.55 5.53 -6.98
N SER A 139 -9.40 6.20 -7.76
CA SER A 139 -10.75 5.70 -8.09
C SER A 139 -10.72 4.36 -8.84
N ARG A 140 -9.68 4.09 -9.63
CA ARG A 140 -9.47 2.79 -10.28
C ARG A 140 -9.05 1.71 -9.27
N GLY A 141 -8.16 2.03 -8.34
CA GLY A 141 -7.71 1.16 -7.26
C GLY A 141 -8.85 0.80 -6.31
N ALA A 142 -9.70 1.76 -5.96
CA ALA A 142 -10.91 1.52 -5.16
C ALA A 142 -11.84 0.50 -5.86
N ARG A 143 -12.04 0.64 -7.18
CA ARG A 143 -12.82 -0.35 -7.95
C ARG A 143 -12.14 -1.72 -7.98
N PHE A 144 -10.82 -1.77 -8.11
CA PHE A 144 -10.07 -3.02 -8.03
C PHE A 144 -10.28 -3.71 -6.68
N LEU A 145 -10.06 -3.00 -5.57
CA LEU A 145 -10.24 -3.53 -4.21
C LEU A 145 -11.65 -4.04 -3.94
N ARG A 146 -12.66 -3.31 -4.41
CA ARG A 146 -14.08 -3.71 -4.28
C ARG A 146 -14.37 -5.06 -4.94
N ASP A 147 -13.76 -5.33 -6.09
CA ASP A 147 -13.98 -6.56 -6.85
C ASP A 147 -13.06 -7.69 -6.32
N PHE A 148 -11.80 -7.36 -6.04
CA PHE A 148 -10.74 -8.30 -5.61
C PHE A 148 -10.96 -8.87 -4.20
N LEU A 149 -11.27 -8.03 -3.21
CA LEU A 149 -11.31 -8.46 -1.82
C LEU A 149 -12.37 -9.53 -1.55
N PRO A 150 -13.60 -9.44 -2.10
CA PRO A 150 -14.56 -10.55 -2.03
C PRO A 150 -14.03 -11.85 -2.67
N GLU A 151 -13.41 -11.79 -3.85
CA GLU A 151 -12.79 -12.96 -4.50
C GLU A 151 -11.67 -13.59 -3.67
N ALA A 152 -10.97 -12.78 -2.87
CA ALA A 152 -9.94 -13.20 -1.94
C ALA A 152 -10.50 -13.71 -0.58
N GLY A 153 -11.82 -13.72 -0.39
CA GLY A 153 -12.46 -14.10 0.88
C GLY A 153 -12.38 -13.02 1.97
N LEU A 154 -12.16 -11.77 1.58
CA LEU A 154 -11.94 -10.59 2.43
C LEU A 154 -13.04 -9.54 2.25
N GLU A 155 -14.26 -9.97 1.95
CA GLU A 155 -15.42 -9.08 1.71
C GLU A 155 -15.65 -8.09 2.85
N ARG A 156 -15.41 -8.50 4.10
CA ARG A 156 -15.67 -7.69 5.30
C ARG A 156 -14.84 -6.41 5.34
N ILE A 157 -13.60 -6.45 4.88
CA ILE A 157 -12.70 -5.28 4.89
C ILE A 157 -12.83 -4.42 3.62
N ALA A 158 -13.52 -4.92 2.59
CA ALA A 158 -13.64 -4.23 1.30
C ALA A 158 -14.22 -2.81 1.42
N PRO A 159 -15.30 -2.55 2.18
CA PRO A 159 -15.83 -1.19 2.32
C PRO A 159 -14.80 -0.21 2.88
N VAL A 160 -14.08 -0.59 3.94
CA VAL A 160 -13.02 0.22 4.55
C VAL A 160 -11.92 0.50 3.54
N CYS A 161 -11.38 -0.54 2.89
CA CYS A 161 -10.32 -0.41 1.90
C CYS A 161 -10.69 0.55 0.75
N THR A 162 -11.94 0.47 0.27
CA THR A 162 -12.42 1.34 -0.82
C THR A 162 -12.58 2.81 -0.42
N ARG A 163 -12.73 3.10 0.88
CA ARG A 163 -12.81 4.46 1.40
C ARG A 163 -11.43 5.03 1.70
N ILE A 164 -10.62 4.30 2.47
CA ILE A 164 -9.33 4.80 2.96
C ILE A 164 -8.29 4.97 1.84
N ILE A 165 -8.41 4.25 0.73
CA ILE A 165 -7.51 4.44 -0.43
C ILE A 165 -7.53 5.89 -0.93
N HIS A 166 -8.63 6.62 -0.74
CA HIS A 166 -8.71 8.01 -1.18
C HIS A 166 -7.78 8.97 -0.43
N TYR A 167 -7.22 8.56 0.71
CA TYR A 167 -6.23 9.33 1.45
C TYR A 167 -4.83 9.32 0.80
N THR A 168 -4.59 8.48 -0.21
CA THR A 168 -3.36 8.52 -1.02
C THR A 168 -3.50 9.41 -2.26
N GLY A 169 -4.70 9.95 -2.51
CA GLY A 169 -4.97 10.85 -3.62
C GLY A 169 -4.84 12.31 -3.23
N TYR A 170 -4.54 13.15 -4.21
CA TYR A 170 -4.70 14.61 -4.12
C TYR A 170 -6.10 15.07 -4.56
N GLU A 171 -7.00 14.13 -4.89
CA GLU A 171 -8.32 14.42 -5.46
C GLU A 171 -9.25 15.12 -4.46
N ARG A 172 -9.04 14.90 -3.16
CA ARG A 172 -9.87 15.40 -2.06
C ARG A 172 -9.02 15.64 -0.82
N GLU A 173 -9.32 16.68 -0.06
CA GLU A 173 -8.65 16.90 1.22
C GLU A 173 -9.13 15.87 2.27
N PRO A 174 -8.25 15.38 3.18
CA PRO A 174 -8.62 14.42 4.21
C PRO A 174 -9.86 14.82 5.04
N GLU A 175 -10.04 16.11 5.27
CA GLU A 175 -11.13 16.72 6.02
C GLU A 175 -12.49 16.59 5.31
N GLU A 176 -12.50 16.35 3.99
CA GLU A 176 -13.73 16.13 3.22
C GLU A 176 -14.28 14.70 3.33
N PHE A 177 -13.50 13.76 3.91
CA PHE A 177 -13.96 12.40 4.13
C PHE A 177 -14.79 12.32 5.40
N VAL A 178 -16.11 12.37 5.23
CA VAL A 178 -17.07 12.08 6.29
C VAL A 178 -17.19 10.57 6.43
N LEU A 179 -16.46 10.01 7.39
CA LEU A 179 -16.52 8.59 7.78
C LEU A 179 -17.29 8.46 9.10
N GLU A 180 -18.15 7.45 9.19
CA GLU A 180 -18.93 7.18 10.42
C GLU A 180 -18.05 6.62 11.54
N ASP A 181 -17.01 5.85 11.19
CA ASP A 181 -16.07 5.25 12.12
C ASP A 181 -14.77 6.09 12.20
N PRO A 182 -14.46 6.71 13.36
CA PRO A 182 -13.21 7.44 13.58
C PRO A 182 -11.95 6.58 13.34
N GLY A 183 -12.04 5.27 13.55
CA GLY A 183 -10.94 4.33 13.27
C GLY A 183 -10.59 4.25 11.80
N GLU A 184 -11.58 4.38 10.90
CA GLU A 184 -11.31 4.43 9.45
C GLU A 184 -10.64 5.74 9.04
N HIS A 185 -11.03 6.85 9.66
CA HIS A 185 -10.38 8.13 9.42
C HIS A 185 -8.91 8.10 9.86
N LEU A 186 -8.64 7.57 11.07
CA LEU A 186 -7.27 7.34 11.54
C LEU A 186 -6.50 6.44 10.58
N LEU A 187 -7.09 5.31 10.16
CA LEU A 187 -6.44 4.36 9.27
C LEU A 187 -6.10 4.99 7.90
N GLY A 188 -6.99 5.83 7.36
CA GLY A 188 -6.73 6.63 6.16
C GLY A 188 -5.58 7.61 6.34
N MET A 189 -5.54 8.34 7.46
CA MET A 189 -4.44 9.26 7.78
C MET A 189 -3.10 8.55 7.91
N LEU A 190 -3.07 7.37 8.55
CA LEU A 190 -1.87 6.54 8.62
C LEU A 190 -1.42 6.08 7.23
N LEU A 191 -2.35 5.70 6.35
CA LEU A 191 -2.03 5.27 4.99
C LEU A 191 -1.45 6.41 4.14
N GLY A 192 -2.09 7.57 4.11
CA GLY A 192 -1.56 8.74 3.39
C GLY A 192 -0.20 9.20 3.94
N THR A 193 -0.02 9.12 5.26
CA THR A 193 1.28 9.37 5.91
C THR A 193 2.33 8.36 5.47
N ALA A 194 1.99 7.07 5.43
CA ALA A 194 2.91 6.01 5.00
C ALA A 194 3.40 6.23 3.56
N ASP A 195 2.48 6.62 2.67
CA ASP A 195 2.79 6.89 1.27
C ASP A 195 3.82 8.03 1.13
N LEU A 196 3.52 9.20 1.71
CA LEU A 196 4.43 10.35 1.68
C LEU A 196 5.76 10.06 2.37
N MET A 197 5.74 9.38 3.53
CA MET A 197 6.96 9.06 4.27
C MET A 197 7.86 8.11 3.49
N ALA A 198 7.32 7.05 2.87
CA ALA A 198 8.11 6.10 2.09
C ALA A 198 8.75 6.78 0.87
N GLN A 199 7.98 7.62 0.15
CA GLN A 199 8.51 8.39 -0.99
C GLN A 199 9.70 9.25 -0.57
N MET A 200 9.50 10.12 0.43
CA MET A 200 10.54 11.06 0.87
C MET A 200 11.72 10.35 1.57
N ALA A 201 11.48 9.17 2.14
CA ALA A 201 12.51 8.38 2.77
C ALA A 201 13.38 7.63 1.77
N ASP A 202 13.01 7.45 0.50
CA ASP A 202 13.86 6.76 -0.49
C ASP A 202 15.18 7.51 -0.71
N SER A 203 16.32 6.81 -0.62
CA SER A 203 17.65 7.41 -0.85
C SER A 203 17.82 7.99 -2.26
N ASN A 204 17.03 7.50 -3.21
CA ASN A 204 17.00 7.93 -4.58
C ASN A 204 15.79 8.82 -4.89
N TYR A 205 15.04 9.31 -3.90
CA TYR A 205 13.78 10.05 -4.10
C TYR A 205 13.90 11.14 -5.17
N LEU A 206 14.85 12.08 -5.03
CA LEU A 206 15.03 13.17 -6.00
C LEU A 206 15.40 12.68 -7.41
N HIS A 207 16.18 11.61 -7.50
CA HIS A 207 16.53 11.00 -8.78
C HIS A 207 15.31 10.33 -9.42
N LYS A 208 14.56 9.53 -8.66
CA LYS A 208 13.30 8.91 -9.10
C LYS A 208 12.27 9.97 -9.50
N CYS A 209 12.18 11.09 -8.78
CA CYS A 209 11.30 12.20 -9.17
C CYS A 209 11.66 12.77 -10.55
N ARG A 210 12.96 13.00 -10.79
CA ARG A 210 13.45 13.56 -12.06
C ARG A 210 13.33 12.58 -13.23
N GLU A 211 13.76 11.34 -13.04
CA GLU A 211 13.89 10.38 -14.14
C GLU A 211 12.62 9.56 -14.37
N HIS A 212 11.85 9.26 -13.31
CA HIS A 212 10.71 8.35 -13.38
C HIS A 212 9.39 9.11 -13.22
N LEU A 213 9.18 9.81 -12.09
CA LEU A 213 7.91 10.47 -11.79
C LEU A 213 7.57 11.55 -12.82
N TYR A 214 8.55 12.32 -13.29
CA TYR A 214 8.31 13.34 -14.31
C TYR A 214 7.85 12.77 -15.66
N GLN A 215 8.17 11.50 -15.94
CA GLN A 215 7.71 10.81 -17.16
C GLN A 215 6.32 10.19 -17.00
N GLU A 216 5.83 10.06 -15.76
CA GLU A 216 4.51 9.56 -15.40
C GLU A 216 3.45 10.67 -15.29
#